data_AF-A0A9P0GQ53-F1
#
_entry.id   AF-A0A9P0GQ53-F1
#
_cell.length_a   1.000
_cell.length_b   1.000
_cell.length_c   1.000
_cell.angle_alpha   90.00
_cell.angle_beta   90.00
_cell.angle_gamma   90.00
#
_symmetry.space_group_name_H-M   'P 1'
#
loop_
_entity.id
_entity.type
_entity.pdbx_description
1 polymer ?
#
loop_
_entity_poly.entity_id
_entity_poly.type
_entity_poly.pdbx_seq_one_letter_code
_entity_poly.pdbx_strand_id
1 'polypeptide(L)'
;MNRLMLIAVTLAAILAPSFCASEPAGTCTPDNCKIEDNCRCSSGSGPFEGDLTEYPQLVTLAFDEAVTDDIYGLWNDLLLSRSNPDGNPIGATFFVPHEYTNYQRVNDLYNLGFEIAVHSVSKNPLQSYWRTASESLLEQEFGGQKQIISKFANIPEDHILGVRTPQLQFAGNDSILAYRAANLTYDSSWPTLPSKPLFPYTLDYLSTQECNLGGSCPNEAFPGFWVLPILDLHSADGGWCNTLSSCNVTGSVDDIANWLCNEIDIVRNSTRAPLTLSVNSYWFNFTENSLAGLTKCLDTLQESKDVFLVTQKQVIEWVSNPVKIEDFKTDDAEDQQTNCNQYNCLLDKGGEKRYMKACAPCPAVYPWLGNPNGDKP
;
A
#
# COMPACT_ATOMS: atom_id res chain seq x y z
N MET A 1 -21.26 3.25 -79.29
CA MET A 1 -19.96 3.64 -78.68
C MET A 1 -20.20 3.87 -77.19
N ASN A 2 -20.09 2.81 -76.39
CA ASN A 2 -20.17 2.86 -74.92
C ASN A 2 -18.84 3.37 -74.36
N ARG A 3 -18.86 4.42 -73.54
CA ARG A 3 -17.75 4.77 -72.66
C ARG A 3 -18.09 4.30 -71.24
N LEU A 4 -17.43 3.23 -70.81
CA LEU A 4 -17.35 2.84 -69.40
C LEU A 4 -16.52 3.90 -68.66
N MET A 5 -17.09 4.49 -67.61
CA MET A 5 -16.32 5.15 -66.55
C MET A 5 -16.02 4.10 -65.48
N LEU A 6 -14.73 3.75 -65.32
CA LEU A 6 -14.25 3.02 -64.15
C LEU A 6 -14.23 3.99 -62.96
N ILE A 7 -15.00 3.69 -61.92
CA ILE A 7 -14.87 4.32 -60.61
C ILE A 7 -13.78 3.54 -59.85
N ALA A 8 -12.63 4.16 -59.63
CA ALA A 8 -11.58 3.63 -58.78
C ALA A 8 -12.00 3.78 -57.32
N VAL A 9 -12.33 2.66 -56.67
CA VAL A 9 -12.56 2.60 -55.22
C VAL A 9 -11.19 2.50 -54.55
N THR A 10 -10.70 3.61 -54.00
CA THR A 10 -9.53 3.62 -53.11
C THR A 10 -9.95 3.07 -51.75
N LEU A 11 -9.54 1.82 -51.45
CA LEU A 11 -9.56 1.30 -50.09
C LEU A 11 -8.57 2.12 -49.23
N ALA A 12 -9.09 2.96 -48.34
CA ALA A 12 -8.30 3.49 -47.25
C ALA A 12 -8.08 2.36 -46.24
N ALA A 13 -6.87 1.80 -46.21
CA ALA A 13 -6.45 0.92 -45.14
C ALA A 13 -6.43 1.74 -43.84
N ILE A 14 -7.38 1.47 -42.94
CA ILE A 14 -7.35 1.97 -41.57
C ILE A 14 -6.17 1.25 -40.91
N LEU A 15 -5.02 1.91 -40.86
CA LEU A 15 -3.92 1.51 -40.01
C LEU A 15 -4.42 1.62 -38.56
N ALA A 16 -4.64 0.48 -37.93
CA ALA A 16 -4.75 0.42 -36.48
C ALA A 16 -3.50 1.11 -35.89
N PRO A 17 -3.64 1.94 -34.84
CA PRO A 17 -2.48 2.57 -34.23
C PRO A 17 -1.52 1.46 -33.82
N SER A 18 -0.31 1.55 -34.38
CA SER A 18 0.83 0.77 -33.92
C SER A 18 0.94 0.98 -32.41
N PHE A 19 1.20 -0.07 -31.65
CA PHE A 19 1.63 0.05 -30.25
C PHE A 19 2.89 0.94 -30.26
N CYS A 20 2.72 2.24 -30.08
CA CYS A 20 3.83 3.14 -29.77
C CYS A 20 4.33 2.66 -28.41
N ALA A 21 5.55 2.13 -28.38
CA ALA A 21 6.30 2.08 -27.14
C ALA A 21 6.28 3.51 -26.59
N SER A 22 5.68 3.69 -25.42
CA SER A 22 5.62 4.98 -24.74
C SER A 22 7.04 5.47 -24.50
N GLU A 23 7.30 6.75 -24.75
CA GLU A 23 8.61 7.32 -24.45
C GLU A 23 8.85 7.31 -22.93
N PRO A 24 10.10 7.08 -22.47
CA PRO A 24 10.44 7.21 -21.07
C PRO A 24 10.01 8.57 -20.52
N ALA A 25 9.62 8.60 -19.25
CA ALA A 25 9.29 9.85 -18.57
C ALA A 25 10.46 10.83 -18.65
N GLY A 26 10.14 12.13 -18.77
CA GLY A 26 11.14 13.18 -18.73
C GLY A 26 11.79 13.32 -17.35
N THR A 27 12.88 14.09 -17.27
CA THR A 27 13.51 14.44 -16.00
C THR A 27 12.62 15.34 -15.15
N CYS A 28 12.53 15.05 -13.86
CA CYS A 28 11.80 15.87 -12.90
C CYS A 28 12.63 17.08 -12.43
N THR A 29 12.02 18.26 -12.36
CA THR A 29 12.57 19.46 -11.73
C THR A 29 11.48 20.16 -10.90
N PRO A 30 11.86 20.96 -9.88
CA PRO A 30 10.87 21.75 -9.12
C PRO A 30 10.04 22.72 -9.99
N ASP A 31 10.54 23.09 -11.17
CA ASP A 31 9.84 24.00 -12.08
C ASP A 31 8.72 23.31 -12.88
N ASN A 32 8.90 22.03 -13.22
CA ASN A 32 7.98 21.27 -14.05
C ASN A 32 7.05 20.36 -13.24
N CYS A 33 7.37 20.09 -11.97
CA CYS A 33 6.61 19.23 -11.10
C CYS A 33 6.29 19.97 -9.80
N LYS A 34 5.04 20.42 -9.72
CA LYS A 34 4.54 21.30 -8.67
C LYS A 34 3.47 20.59 -7.85
N ILE A 35 3.51 20.79 -6.54
CA ILE A 35 2.58 20.11 -5.63
C ILE A 35 1.14 20.55 -5.85
N GLU A 36 0.93 21.78 -6.31
CA GLU A 36 -0.37 22.32 -6.69
C GLU A 36 -1.02 21.57 -7.86
N ASP A 37 -0.21 20.91 -8.68
CA ASP A 37 -0.64 20.05 -9.78
C ASP A 37 -0.68 18.56 -9.36
N ASN A 38 -0.62 18.26 -8.06
CA ASN A 38 -0.46 16.91 -7.50
C ASN A 38 0.78 16.19 -8.09
N CYS A 39 1.89 16.93 -8.23
CA CYS A 39 3.15 16.42 -8.75
C CYS A 39 4.27 16.60 -7.73
N ARG A 40 5.04 15.55 -7.48
CA ARG A 40 6.24 15.63 -6.65
C ARG A 40 7.37 14.76 -7.19
N CYS A 41 8.56 15.34 -7.36
CA CYS A 41 9.75 14.58 -7.74
C CYS A 41 10.20 13.60 -6.65
N SER A 42 10.75 12.45 -7.04
CA SER A 42 11.44 11.55 -6.11
C SER A 42 12.62 12.27 -5.46
N SER A 43 12.52 12.55 -4.16
CA SER A 43 13.50 13.33 -3.41
C SER A 43 13.52 12.93 -1.94
N GLY A 44 14.71 12.96 -1.33
CA GLY A 44 14.88 12.84 0.11
C GLY A 44 14.67 14.15 0.88
N SER A 45 14.60 15.28 0.17
CA SER A 45 14.22 16.56 0.80
C SER A 45 12.71 16.57 1.03
N GLY A 46 12.27 16.85 2.25
CA GLY A 46 10.85 16.92 2.60
C GLY A 46 10.07 18.00 1.84
N PRO A 47 8.73 17.95 1.86
CA PRO A 47 7.87 18.94 1.20
C PRO A 47 7.76 20.27 1.97
N PHE A 48 8.55 20.47 3.02
CA PHE A 48 8.47 21.58 3.96
C PHE A 48 9.72 22.47 3.96
N GLU A 49 9.61 23.67 4.53
CA GLU A 49 10.68 24.65 4.66
C GLU A 49 10.91 25.05 6.11
N GLY A 50 12.15 25.38 6.48
CA GLY A 50 12.48 25.90 7.82
C GLY A 50 12.99 24.82 8.78
N ASP A 51 12.67 24.97 10.06
CA ASP A 51 13.15 24.09 11.12
C ASP A 51 12.38 22.76 11.10
N LEU A 52 13.11 21.68 10.87
CA LEU A 52 12.60 20.32 10.80
C LEU A 52 11.89 19.87 12.10
N THR A 53 12.17 20.51 13.23
CA THR A 53 11.51 20.22 14.51
C THR A 53 10.08 20.76 14.61
N GLU A 54 9.65 21.64 13.70
CA GLU A 54 8.28 22.16 13.64
C GLU A 54 7.31 21.20 12.92
N TYR A 55 7.81 20.14 12.29
CA TYR A 55 7.04 19.21 11.47
C TYR A 55 6.93 17.83 12.12
N PRO A 56 5.77 17.14 11.98
CA PRO A 56 5.58 15.83 12.59
C PRO A 56 6.49 14.78 11.95
N GLN A 57 6.94 13.81 12.75
CA GLN A 57 7.43 12.54 12.23
C GLN A 57 6.23 11.63 12.05
N LEU A 58 5.94 11.26 10.81
CA LEU A 58 4.89 10.31 10.49
C LEU A 58 5.45 8.89 10.49
N VAL A 59 4.78 7.98 11.19
CA VAL A 59 5.12 6.56 11.24
C VAL A 59 3.86 5.78 10.89
N THR A 60 3.98 4.77 10.05
CA THR A 60 2.85 3.91 9.67
C THR A 60 3.13 2.48 10.08
N LEU A 61 2.18 1.86 10.77
CA LEU A 61 2.11 0.42 10.94
C LEU A 61 1.40 -0.18 9.71
N ALA A 62 2.07 -1.08 9.00
CA ALA A 62 1.52 -1.73 7.81
C ALA A 62 1.47 -3.26 7.98
N PHE A 63 0.34 -3.87 7.64
CA PHE A 63 0.09 -5.30 7.80
C PHE A 63 -0.26 -5.97 6.46
N ASP A 64 0.50 -6.99 6.07
CA ASP A 64 0.43 -7.60 4.73
C ASP A 64 -0.07 -9.06 4.77
N GLU A 65 -1.17 -9.30 5.47
CA GLU A 65 -1.68 -10.65 5.73
C GLU A 65 -3.21 -10.76 5.69
N ALA A 66 -3.68 -11.99 5.54
CA ALA A 66 -5.11 -12.28 5.55
C ALA A 66 -5.68 -11.93 6.92
N VAL A 67 -6.78 -11.17 6.95
CA VAL A 67 -7.43 -10.78 8.20
C VAL A 67 -8.29 -11.94 8.68
N THR A 68 -7.82 -12.69 9.67
CA THR A 68 -8.59 -13.75 10.34
C THR A 68 -9.12 -13.26 11.69
N ASP A 69 -9.94 -14.07 12.39
CA ASP A 69 -10.41 -13.72 13.73
C ASP A 69 -9.25 -13.59 14.75
N ASP A 70 -8.24 -14.46 14.65
CA ASP A 70 -7.08 -14.45 15.56
C ASP A 70 -6.19 -13.22 15.29
N ILE A 71 -5.93 -12.94 14.01
CA ILE A 71 -5.14 -11.79 13.56
C ILE A 71 -5.84 -10.48 13.94
N TYR A 72 -7.15 -10.41 13.74
CA TYR A 72 -7.95 -9.27 14.19
C TYR A 72 -7.82 -9.04 15.70
N GLY A 73 -7.95 -10.08 16.53
CA GLY A 73 -7.82 -9.96 17.99
C GLY A 73 -6.45 -9.45 18.42
N LEU A 74 -5.38 -9.99 17.84
CA LEU A 74 -4.01 -9.55 18.08
C LEU A 74 -3.81 -8.05 17.77
N TRP A 75 -4.27 -7.59 16.61
CA TRP A 75 -4.11 -6.19 16.21
C TRP A 75 -4.99 -5.25 17.00
N ASN A 76 -6.20 -5.67 17.35
CA ASN A 76 -7.11 -4.92 18.19
C ASN A 76 -6.46 -4.57 19.55
N ASP A 77 -5.85 -5.58 20.19
CA ASP A 77 -5.16 -5.41 21.48
C ASP A 77 -3.92 -4.50 21.36
N LEU A 78 -3.21 -4.56 20.23
CA LEU A 78 -2.03 -3.75 19.98
C LEU A 78 -2.37 -2.28 19.67
N LEU A 79 -3.47 -2.01 18.96
CA LEU A 79 -3.74 -0.71 18.34
C LEU A 79 -4.79 0.13 19.08
N LEU A 80 -5.89 -0.45 19.57
CA LEU A 80 -7.06 0.33 20.02
C LEU A 80 -6.87 1.15 21.30
N SER A 81 -5.87 0.81 22.11
CA SER A 81 -5.57 1.53 23.35
C SER A 81 -4.73 2.79 23.10
N ARG A 82 -4.43 3.12 21.85
CA ARG A 82 -3.45 4.13 21.48
C ARG A 82 -4.06 5.36 20.84
N SER A 83 -3.45 6.50 21.13
CA SER A 83 -3.82 7.81 20.59
C SER A 83 -2.59 8.59 20.15
N ASN A 84 -2.79 9.45 19.16
CA ASN A 84 -1.84 10.43 18.68
C ASN A 84 -1.76 11.67 19.60
N PRO A 85 -0.75 12.54 19.43
CA PRO A 85 -0.58 13.75 20.24
C PRO A 85 -1.76 14.73 20.22
N ASP A 86 -2.59 14.69 19.18
CA ASP A 86 -3.82 15.49 19.06
C ASP A 86 -5.02 14.89 19.82
N GLY A 87 -4.86 13.70 20.40
CA GLY A 87 -5.88 12.98 21.18
C GLY A 87 -6.71 11.99 20.37
N ASN A 88 -6.56 11.95 19.04
CA ASN A 88 -7.32 11.04 18.18
C ASN A 88 -6.71 9.63 18.20
N PRO A 89 -7.48 8.58 17.86
CA PRO A 89 -6.94 7.23 17.68
C PRO A 89 -5.78 7.20 16.68
N ILE A 90 -4.90 6.21 16.82
CA ILE A 90 -3.81 6.01 15.85
C ILE A 90 -4.33 5.45 14.51
N GLY A 91 -3.64 5.76 13.43
CA GLY A 91 -3.85 5.14 12.13
C GLY A 91 -2.94 3.93 11.89
N ALA A 92 -3.38 3.05 10.99
CA ALA A 92 -2.61 1.92 10.46
C ALA A 92 -3.17 1.51 9.09
N THR A 93 -2.36 0.83 8.28
CA THR A 93 -2.76 0.39 6.93
C THR A 93 -2.72 -1.14 6.82
N PHE A 94 -3.83 -1.74 6.40
CA PHE A 94 -3.97 -3.17 6.18
C PHE A 94 -3.99 -3.47 4.68
N PHE A 95 -2.94 -4.08 4.17
CA PHE A 95 -2.86 -4.60 2.82
C PHE A 95 -3.48 -6.01 2.79
N VAL A 96 -4.75 -6.08 2.38
CA VAL A 96 -5.59 -7.28 2.54
C VAL A 96 -5.52 -8.18 1.29
N PRO A 97 -5.01 -9.42 1.40
CA PRO A 97 -5.09 -10.43 0.34
C PRO A 97 -6.47 -11.12 0.34
N HIS A 98 -6.86 -11.79 -0.74
CA HIS A 98 -8.15 -12.48 -0.76
C HIS A 98 -8.16 -13.75 0.11
N GLU A 99 -7.24 -14.67 -0.14
CA GLU A 99 -7.39 -16.04 0.35
C GLU A 99 -7.35 -16.09 1.89
N TYR A 100 -8.33 -16.77 2.48
CA TYR A 100 -8.53 -16.94 3.93
C TYR A 100 -8.93 -15.67 4.71
N THR A 101 -9.17 -14.55 4.03
CA THR A 101 -9.64 -13.32 4.67
C THR A 101 -11.09 -13.45 5.14
N ASN A 102 -11.33 -13.04 6.38
CA ASN A 102 -12.63 -12.78 6.96
C ASN A 102 -13.02 -11.32 6.68
N TYR A 103 -13.88 -11.11 5.69
CA TYR A 103 -14.27 -9.76 5.28
C TYR A 103 -15.15 -9.02 6.29
N GLN A 104 -15.74 -9.72 7.27
CA GLN A 104 -16.34 -9.05 8.43
C GLN A 104 -15.28 -8.33 9.25
N ARG A 105 -14.11 -8.94 9.48
CA ARG A 105 -13.03 -8.28 10.23
C ARG A 105 -12.38 -7.17 9.44
N VAL A 106 -12.35 -7.28 8.11
CA VAL A 106 -11.94 -6.17 7.25
C VAL A 106 -12.89 -4.98 7.41
N ASN A 107 -14.20 -5.23 7.48
CA ASN A 107 -15.19 -4.19 7.77
C ASN A 107 -15.00 -3.58 9.18
N ASP A 108 -14.79 -4.43 10.20
CA ASP A 108 -14.54 -3.97 11.56
C ASP A 108 -13.31 -3.04 11.62
N LEU A 109 -12.20 -3.42 10.97
CA LEU A 109 -10.99 -2.59 10.90
C LEU A 109 -11.23 -1.25 10.19
N TYR A 110 -11.96 -1.25 9.08
CA TYR A 110 -12.33 -0.03 8.38
C TYR A 110 -13.16 0.91 9.27
N ASN A 111 -14.16 0.38 9.98
CA ASN A 111 -15.01 1.15 10.89
C ASN A 111 -14.26 1.67 12.15
N LEU A 112 -13.07 1.14 12.43
CA LEU A 112 -12.16 1.65 13.47
C LEU A 112 -11.28 2.79 12.97
N GLY A 113 -11.43 3.22 11.70
CA GLY A 113 -10.64 4.29 11.08
C GLY A 113 -9.33 3.82 10.45
N PHE A 114 -9.07 2.51 10.39
CA PHE A 114 -7.88 1.98 9.73
C PHE A 114 -8.05 1.96 8.21
N GLU A 115 -6.95 2.19 7.51
CA GLU A 115 -6.92 2.13 6.06
C GLU A 115 -6.93 0.68 5.57
N ILE A 116 -7.84 0.38 4.63
CA ILE A 116 -7.89 -0.91 3.93
C ILE A 116 -7.36 -0.73 2.50
N ALA A 117 -6.30 -1.46 2.19
CA ALA A 117 -5.60 -1.44 0.92
C ALA A 117 -5.49 -2.85 0.31
N VAL A 118 -5.06 -2.93 -0.94
CA VAL A 118 -5.09 -4.16 -1.74
C VAL A 118 -3.77 -4.93 -1.66
N HIS A 119 -3.83 -6.25 -1.39
CA HIS A 119 -2.67 -7.16 -1.43
C HIS A 119 -2.89 -8.40 -2.29
N SER A 120 -3.43 -8.19 -3.50
CA SER A 120 -3.73 -9.21 -4.53
C SER A 120 -4.80 -10.24 -4.14
N VAL A 121 -5.33 -10.95 -5.15
CA VAL A 121 -6.25 -12.06 -4.94
C VAL A 121 -5.47 -13.32 -4.54
N SER A 122 -4.47 -13.70 -5.32
CA SER A 122 -3.81 -15.00 -5.16
C SER A 122 -2.73 -15.02 -4.08
N LYS A 123 -2.13 -13.87 -3.77
CA LYS A 123 -0.91 -13.75 -2.97
C LYS A 123 0.15 -14.80 -3.36
N ASN A 124 0.32 -15.03 -4.67
CA ASN A 124 1.31 -15.95 -5.21
C ASN A 124 2.69 -15.74 -4.54
N PRO A 125 3.34 -16.78 -4.00
CA PRO A 125 4.59 -16.63 -3.27
C PRO A 125 5.82 -16.43 -4.18
N LEU A 126 5.69 -16.65 -5.50
CA LEU A 126 6.82 -16.61 -6.41
C LEU A 126 7.09 -15.18 -6.87
N GLN A 127 8.29 -14.65 -6.60
CA GLN A 127 8.72 -13.35 -7.14
C GLN A 127 8.61 -13.26 -8.67
N SER A 128 8.91 -14.35 -9.37
CA SER A 128 8.83 -14.40 -10.84
C SER A 128 7.41 -14.20 -11.35
N TYR A 129 6.39 -14.64 -10.60
CA TYR A 129 4.99 -14.43 -10.96
C TYR A 129 4.69 -12.94 -11.10
N TRP A 130 5.10 -12.14 -10.10
CA TRP A 130 4.88 -10.69 -10.08
C TRP A 130 5.80 -9.95 -11.04
N ARG A 131 7.08 -10.34 -11.13
CA ARG A 131 8.08 -9.64 -11.94
C ARG A 131 7.78 -9.66 -13.44
N THR A 132 7.12 -10.71 -13.91
CA THR A 132 6.82 -10.91 -15.34
C THR A 132 5.32 -10.95 -15.62
N ALA A 133 4.48 -10.54 -14.67
CA ALA A 133 3.05 -10.47 -14.88
C ALA A 133 2.73 -9.39 -15.92
N SER A 134 1.76 -9.67 -16.78
CA SER A 134 1.21 -8.66 -17.69
C SER A 134 0.28 -7.72 -16.94
N GLU A 135 0.06 -6.53 -17.49
CA GLU A 135 -0.97 -5.58 -17.03
C GLU A 135 -2.32 -6.28 -16.75
N SER A 136 -2.83 -7.07 -17.69
CA SER A 136 -4.14 -7.76 -17.52
C SER A 136 -4.16 -8.77 -16.37
N LEU A 137 -3.04 -9.44 -16.09
CA LEU A 137 -2.96 -10.35 -14.94
C LEU A 137 -2.96 -9.56 -13.63
N LEU A 138 -2.21 -8.45 -13.59
CA LEU A 138 -2.14 -7.55 -12.44
C LEU A 138 -3.50 -6.87 -12.20
N GLU A 139 -4.25 -6.53 -13.23
CA GLU A 139 -5.62 -6.00 -13.09
C GLU A 139 -6.55 -7.05 -12.45
N GLN A 140 -6.46 -8.31 -12.85
CA GLN A 140 -7.21 -9.41 -12.21
C GLN A 140 -6.81 -9.61 -10.74
N GLU A 141 -5.53 -9.43 -10.41
CA GLU A 141 -5.02 -9.54 -9.04
C GLU A 141 -5.43 -8.37 -8.15
N PHE A 142 -5.27 -7.13 -8.62
CA PHE A 142 -5.44 -5.94 -7.78
C PHE A 142 -6.81 -5.30 -7.95
N GLY A 143 -7.27 -5.10 -9.19
CA GLY A 143 -8.63 -4.67 -9.47
C GLY A 143 -9.66 -5.69 -9.00
N GLY A 144 -9.40 -6.98 -9.23
CA GLY A 144 -10.22 -8.06 -8.69
C GLY A 144 -10.29 -8.02 -7.16
N GLN A 145 -9.17 -7.88 -6.47
CA GLN A 145 -9.17 -7.82 -5.00
C GLN A 145 -9.85 -6.56 -4.45
N LYS A 146 -9.69 -5.40 -5.11
CA LYS A 146 -10.42 -4.18 -4.77
C LYS A 146 -11.94 -4.40 -4.82
N GLN A 147 -12.43 -5.03 -5.89
CA GLN A 147 -13.86 -5.38 -6.03
C GLN A 147 -14.33 -6.36 -4.96
N ILE A 148 -13.52 -7.38 -4.64
CA ILE A 148 -13.84 -8.36 -3.60
C ILE A 148 -13.92 -7.68 -2.22
N ILE A 149 -12.96 -6.83 -1.85
CA ILE A 149 -12.99 -6.07 -0.59
C ILE A 149 -14.23 -5.19 -0.55
N SER A 150 -14.45 -4.35 -1.57
CA SER A 150 -15.60 -3.44 -1.64
C SER A 150 -16.92 -4.18 -1.42
N LYS A 151 -17.14 -5.26 -2.17
CA LYS A 151 -18.38 -6.05 -2.10
C LYS A 151 -18.53 -6.82 -0.80
N PHE A 152 -17.51 -7.60 -0.42
CA PHE A 152 -17.66 -8.58 0.67
C PHE A 152 -17.31 -8.02 2.04
N ALA A 153 -16.58 -6.92 2.14
CA ALA A 153 -16.43 -6.14 3.37
C ALA A 153 -17.40 -4.95 3.45
N ASN A 154 -18.18 -4.68 2.40
CA ASN A 154 -19.08 -3.52 2.32
C ASN A 154 -18.35 -2.20 2.61
N ILE A 155 -17.24 -1.98 1.92
CA ILE A 155 -16.43 -0.76 2.00
C ILE A 155 -16.60 0.02 0.69
N PRO A 156 -16.81 1.34 0.71
CA PRO A 156 -16.89 2.12 -0.52
C PRO A 156 -15.62 1.92 -1.38
N GLU A 157 -15.81 1.60 -2.65
CA GLU A 157 -14.69 1.24 -3.54
C GLU A 157 -13.69 2.40 -3.71
N ASP A 158 -14.16 3.64 -3.63
CA ASP A 158 -13.37 4.87 -3.66
C ASP A 158 -12.57 5.15 -2.37
N HIS A 159 -12.82 4.41 -1.29
CA HIS A 159 -11.98 4.44 -0.09
C HIS A 159 -10.81 3.43 -0.17
N ILE A 160 -10.79 2.54 -1.15
CA ILE A 160 -9.74 1.52 -1.33
C ILE A 160 -8.73 2.03 -2.36
N LEU A 161 -7.71 2.74 -1.88
CA LEU A 161 -6.81 3.55 -2.71
C LEU A 161 -5.40 2.95 -2.88
N GLY A 162 -4.91 2.27 -1.85
CA GLY A 162 -3.54 1.76 -1.80
C GLY A 162 -3.37 0.36 -2.36
N VAL A 163 -2.16 0.09 -2.85
CA VAL A 163 -1.72 -1.26 -3.25
C VAL A 163 -0.33 -1.58 -2.75
N ARG A 164 -0.14 -2.84 -2.35
CA ARG A 164 1.16 -3.43 -2.09
C ARG A 164 1.25 -4.76 -2.81
N THR A 165 2.23 -4.90 -3.70
CA THR A 165 2.44 -6.14 -4.43
C THR A 165 3.14 -7.16 -3.54
N PRO A 166 2.68 -8.43 -3.49
CA PRO A 166 3.39 -9.47 -2.76
C PRO A 166 4.85 -9.58 -3.20
N GLN A 167 5.72 -9.88 -2.23
CA GLN A 167 7.18 -9.90 -2.42
C GLN A 167 7.79 -8.54 -2.81
N LEU A 168 7.06 -7.43 -2.65
CA LEU A 168 7.53 -6.07 -2.95
C LEU A 168 8.04 -5.93 -4.40
N GLN A 169 7.37 -6.59 -5.35
CA GLN A 169 7.86 -6.75 -6.71
C GLN A 169 7.02 -5.96 -7.73
N PHE A 170 7.68 -5.18 -8.60
CA PHE A 170 7.05 -4.63 -9.80
C PHE A 170 7.28 -5.46 -11.05
N ALA A 171 6.37 -5.28 -12.01
CA ALA A 171 6.47 -5.66 -13.41
C ALA A 171 6.75 -4.43 -14.31
N GLY A 172 7.55 -3.47 -13.82
CA GLY A 172 7.77 -2.20 -14.52
C GLY A 172 6.48 -1.39 -14.69
N ASN A 173 6.26 -0.88 -15.90
CA ASN A 173 5.11 -0.03 -16.25
C ASN A 173 3.77 -0.78 -16.14
N ASP A 174 3.74 -2.08 -16.42
CA ASP A 174 2.53 -2.91 -16.35
C ASP A 174 1.89 -2.89 -14.97
N SER A 175 2.69 -2.81 -13.90
CA SER A 175 2.19 -2.63 -12.54
C SER A 175 1.37 -1.35 -12.40
N ILE A 176 1.93 -0.22 -12.84
CA ILE A 176 1.27 1.08 -12.66
C ILE A 176 0.05 1.21 -13.58
N LEU A 177 0.12 0.69 -14.80
CA LEU A 177 -1.02 0.61 -15.72
C LEU A 177 -2.20 -0.16 -15.08
N ALA A 178 -1.93 -1.34 -14.52
CA ALA A 178 -2.94 -2.15 -13.85
C ALA A 178 -3.54 -1.46 -12.61
N TYR A 179 -2.71 -0.79 -11.79
CA TYR A 179 -3.21 -0.05 -10.63
C TYR A 179 -4.13 1.10 -11.03
N ARG A 180 -3.75 1.85 -12.07
CA ARG A 180 -4.58 2.94 -12.60
C ARG A 180 -5.88 2.42 -13.22
N ALA A 181 -5.85 1.30 -13.94
CA ALA A 181 -7.05 0.65 -14.46
C ALA A 181 -8.03 0.26 -13.33
N ALA A 182 -7.51 -0.09 -12.15
CA ALA A 182 -8.26 -0.37 -10.93
C ALA A 182 -8.62 0.87 -10.09
N ASN A 183 -8.35 2.09 -10.57
CA ASN A 183 -8.52 3.34 -9.81
C ASN A 183 -7.81 3.32 -8.43
N LEU A 184 -6.67 2.65 -8.33
CA LEU A 184 -5.76 2.78 -7.19
C LEU A 184 -4.89 4.02 -7.43
N THR A 185 -4.53 4.72 -6.36
CA THR A 185 -3.88 6.04 -6.47
C THR A 185 -2.45 6.05 -5.99
N TYR A 186 -2.06 5.05 -5.19
CA TYR A 186 -0.70 4.95 -4.69
C TYR A 186 -0.23 3.50 -4.49
N ASP A 187 1.07 3.30 -4.66
CA ASP A 187 1.77 2.06 -4.36
C ASP A 187 2.66 2.20 -3.10
N SER A 188 2.75 1.13 -2.31
CA SER A 188 3.80 0.95 -1.29
C SER A 188 4.45 -0.42 -1.41
N SER A 189 5.23 -0.62 -2.47
CA SER A 189 5.96 -1.86 -2.80
C SER A 189 7.45 -1.61 -3.07
N TRP A 190 7.90 -0.35 -3.20
CA TRP A 190 9.27 -0.05 -3.64
C TRP A 190 10.18 0.31 -2.46
N PRO A 191 11.11 -0.58 -2.05
CA PRO A 191 12.05 -0.27 -0.98
C PRO A 191 13.10 0.76 -1.39
N THR A 192 13.54 1.55 -0.41
CA THR A 192 14.69 2.45 -0.52
C THR A 192 15.62 2.25 0.68
N LEU A 193 16.88 2.63 0.53
CA LEU A 193 17.92 2.39 1.53
C LEU A 193 17.92 3.48 2.62
N PRO A 194 18.33 3.17 3.87
CA PRO A 194 18.51 4.17 4.94
C PRO A 194 19.41 5.35 4.56
N SER A 195 20.38 5.12 3.67
CA SER A 195 21.32 6.14 3.19
C SER A 195 20.71 7.08 2.14
N LYS A 196 19.53 6.74 1.61
CA LYS A 196 18.79 7.49 0.59
C LYS A 196 17.30 7.50 0.96
N PRO A 197 16.91 8.07 2.12
CA PRO A 197 15.52 8.16 2.48
C PRO A 197 14.79 9.00 1.42
N LEU A 198 13.58 8.58 1.08
CA LEU A 198 12.73 9.27 0.12
C LEU A 198 11.40 9.59 0.78
N PHE A 199 10.90 10.79 0.49
CA PHE A 199 9.49 11.10 0.73
C PHE A 199 8.64 10.47 -0.38
N PRO A 200 7.33 10.28 -0.14
CA PRO A 200 6.39 9.99 -1.20
C PRO A 200 6.55 10.97 -2.37
N TYR A 201 6.37 10.44 -3.58
CA TYR A 201 6.54 11.18 -4.82
C TYR A 201 5.60 10.64 -5.88
N THR A 202 5.44 11.35 -6.99
CA THR A 202 4.58 10.94 -8.10
C THR A 202 5.39 10.50 -9.32
N LEU A 203 4.77 9.67 -10.15
CA LEU A 203 5.36 9.15 -11.39
C LEU A 203 5.07 10.03 -12.61
N ASP A 204 4.75 11.31 -12.44
CA ASP A 204 4.64 12.28 -13.54
C ASP A 204 5.93 12.38 -14.36
N TYR A 205 7.07 12.20 -13.70
CA TYR A 205 8.41 12.26 -14.26
C TYR A 205 9.24 11.05 -13.81
N LEU A 206 10.39 10.85 -14.46
CA LEU A 206 11.26 9.70 -14.20
C LEU A 206 11.76 9.70 -12.76
N SER A 207 11.46 8.63 -12.03
CA SER A 207 11.98 8.42 -10.67
C SER A 207 13.49 8.23 -10.68
N THR A 208 14.15 8.82 -9.69
CA THR A 208 15.57 8.59 -9.39
C THR A 208 15.78 7.52 -8.32
N GLN A 209 14.71 6.88 -7.83
CA GLN A 209 14.81 5.79 -6.86
C GLN A 209 15.54 4.59 -7.49
N GLU A 210 16.44 3.97 -6.72
CA GLU A 210 17.16 2.79 -7.18
C GLU A 210 16.22 1.60 -7.37
N CYS A 211 16.34 0.92 -8.51
CA CYS A 211 15.53 -0.26 -8.81
C CYS A 211 16.19 -1.54 -8.26
N ASN A 212 16.03 -1.79 -6.97
CA ASN A 212 16.67 -2.92 -6.26
C ASN A 212 15.82 -4.21 -6.27
N LEU A 213 14.79 -4.29 -7.13
CA LEU A 213 13.81 -5.37 -7.15
C LEU A 213 14.19 -6.58 -8.02
N GLY A 214 15.41 -6.60 -8.57
CA GLY A 214 15.86 -7.66 -9.49
C GLY A 214 15.01 -7.81 -10.77
N GLY A 215 14.21 -6.77 -11.09
CA GLY A 215 13.30 -6.68 -12.24
C GLY A 215 13.22 -5.25 -12.76
N SER A 216 12.25 -4.98 -13.63
CA SER A 216 12.01 -3.63 -14.15
C SER A 216 11.21 -2.79 -13.16
N CYS A 217 11.64 -1.55 -12.94
CA CYS A 217 10.83 -0.54 -12.25
C CYS A 217 10.15 0.38 -13.28
N PRO A 218 9.07 1.08 -12.89
CA PRO A 218 8.39 2.01 -13.78
C PRO A 218 9.34 3.09 -14.31
N ASN A 219 9.27 3.36 -15.62
CA ASN A 219 10.11 4.35 -16.29
C ASN A 219 9.34 5.28 -17.26
N GLU A 220 8.02 5.11 -17.35
CA GLU A 220 7.11 5.98 -18.10
C GLU A 220 6.37 6.97 -17.19
N ALA A 221 5.73 7.96 -17.80
CA ALA A 221 4.99 8.97 -17.06
C ALA A 221 3.59 8.47 -16.70
N PHE A 222 3.29 8.45 -15.41
CA PHE A 222 1.97 8.16 -14.84
C PHE A 222 1.52 9.35 -13.97
N PRO A 223 1.05 10.44 -14.58
CA PRO A 223 0.72 11.66 -13.86
C PRO A 223 -0.23 11.44 -12.67
N GLY A 224 0.15 11.97 -11.51
CA GLY A 224 -0.61 11.89 -10.26
C GLY A 224 -0.64 10.51 -9.57
N PHE A 225 0.05 9.49 -10.10
CA PHE A 225 0.17 8.20 -9.41
C PHE A 225 1.32 8.27 -8.39
N TRP A 226 1.00 8.03 -7.12
CA TRP A 226 1.96 8.15 -6.03
C TRP A 226 2.73 6.85 -5.78
N VAL A 227 3.99 6.98 -5.42
CA VAL A 227 4.81 5.95 -4.80
C VAL A 227 5.09 6.41 -3.37
N LEU A 228 4.81 5.54 -2.40
CA LEU A 228 5.21 5.67 -1.00
C LEU A 228 6.34 4.66 -0.76
N PRO A 229 7.61 5.07 -0.86
CA PRO A 229 8.74 4.18 -0.71
C PRO A 229 8.81 3.55 0.67
N ILE A 230 9.20 2.28 0.73
CA ILE A 230 9.45 1.60 2.01
C ILE A 230 10.90 1.84 2.37
N LEU A 231 11.15 2.70 3.36
CA LEU A 231 12.50 2.86 3.90
C LEU A 231 12.89 1.59 4.64
N ASP A 232 13.91 0.87 4.13
CA ASP A 232 14.44 -0.31 4.80
C ASP A 232 14.98 0.07 6.20
N LEU A 233 14.92 -0.87 7.13
CA LEU A 233 15.44 -0.77 8.49
C LEU A 233 16.82 -1.43 8.58
N HIS A 234 17.58 -1.09 9.62
CA HIS A 234 18.83 -1.78 9.95
C HIS A 234 18.55 -3.18 10.52
N SER A 235 19.17 -4.21 9.93
CA SER A 235 19.07 -5.59 10.40
C SER A 235 20.18 -5.96 11.40
N ALA A 236 20.00 -7.07 12.12
CA ALA A 236 20.93 -7.53 13.15
C ALA A 236 22.34 -7.86 12.63
N ASP A 237 22.47 -8.22 11.35
CA ASP A 237 23.73 -8.57 10.68
C ASP A 237 24.43 -7.37 10.03
N GLY A 238 23.93 -6.15 10.25
CA GLY A 238 24.46 -4.92 9.67
C GLY A 238 24.04 -4.67 8.21
N GLY A 239 23.11 -5.49 7.69
CA GLY A 239 22.43 -5.25 6.43
C GLY A 239 21.17 -4.40 6.59
N TRP A 240 20.22 -4.63 5.68
CA TRP A 240 18.92 -3.96 5.67
C TRP A 240 17.77 -4.94 5.47
N CYS A 241 16.58 -4.55 5.91
CA CYS A 241 15.36 -5.36 5.86
C CYS A 241 14.12 -4.46 5.66
N ASN A 242 13.08 -4.96 5.02
CA ASN A 242 11.83 -4.22 4.75
C ASN A 242 10.64 -4.67 5.61
N THR A 243 10.80 -5.74 6.40
CA THR A 243 9.79 -6.20 7.36
C THR A 243 10.44 -6.52 8.70
N LEU A 244 9.73 -6.30 9.81
CA LEU A 244 10.30 -6.52 11.15
C LEU A 244 10.82 -7.96 11.33
N SER A 245 10.09 -8.92 10.77
CA SER A 245 10.48 -10.34 10.79
C SER A 245 11.76 -10.67 10.01
N SER A 246 12.08 -9.93 8.94
CA SER A 246 13.26 -10.18 8.10
C SER A 246 14.52 -9.48 8.62
N CYS A 247 14.36 -8.56 9.58
CA CYS A 247 15.48 -7.87 10.23
C CYS A 247 16.30 -8.76 11.16
N ASN A 248 15.74 -9.93 11.57
CA ASN A 248 16.39 -10.89 12.45
C ASN A 248 16.92 -10.30 13.78
N VAL A 249 16.35 -9.17 14.23
CA VAL A 249 16.67 -8.58 15.53
C VAL A 249 16.00 -9.38 16.63
N THR A 250 16.80 -9.81 17.60
CA THR A 250 16.38 -10.63 18.74
C THR A 250 17.02 -10.11 20.01
N GLY A 251 16.40 -10.33 21.17
CA GLY A 251 16.94 -9.87 22.45
C GLY A 251 15.89 -9.81 23.55
N SER A 252 16.19 -9.05 24.59
CA SER A 252 15.20 -8.70 25.60
C SER A 252 14.12 -7.78 25.03
N VAL A 253 13.04 -7.59 25.79
CA VAL A 253 12.00 -6.58 25.48
C VAL A 253 12.62 -5.21 25.21
N ASP A 254 13.63 -4.84 26.00
CA ASP A 254 14.31 -3.55 25.90
C ASP A 254 15.17 -3.45 24.65
N ASP A 255 15.88 -4.52 24.26
CA ASP A 255 16.71 -4.52 23.05
C ASP A 255 15.86 -4.31 21.79
N ILE A 256 14.72 -5.02 21.70
CA ILE A 256 13.80 -4.90 20.56
C ILE A 256 13.13 -3.52 20.54
N ALA A 257 12.67 -3.02 21.71
CA ALA A 257 12.05 -1.71 21.80
C ALA A 257 13.04 -0.59 21.43
N ASN A 258 14.27 -0.65 21.94
CA ASN A 258 15.32 0.32 21.65
C ASN A 258 15.69 0.32 20.16
N TRP A 259 15.77 -0.84 19.52
CA TRP A 259 16.01 -0.93 18.08
C TRP A 259 14.89 -0.25 17.28
N LEU A 260 13.63 -0.60 17.52
CA LEU A 260 12.48 -0.02 16.82
C LEU A 260 12.41 1.51 16.98
N CYS A 261 12.55 1.98 18.20
CA CYS A 261 12.47 3.41 18.50
C CYS A 261 13.69 4.17 17.95
N ASN A 262 14.87 3.54 17.89
CA ASN A 262 16.05 4.10 17.24
C ASN A 262 15.85 4.26 15.72
N GLU A 263 15.23 3.30 15.02
CA GLU A 263 14.94 3.46 13.58
C GLU A 263 14.05 4.68 13.30
N ILE A 264 13.07 4.94 14.19
CA ILE A 264 12.23 6.13 14.12
C ILE A 264 13.04 7.40 14.44
N ASP A 265 13.85 7.39 15.49
CA ASP A 265 14.64 8.55 15.89
C ASP A 265 15.71 8.93 14.84
N ILE A 266 16.24 7.96 14.07
CA ILE A 266 17.15 8.24 12.96
C ILE A 266 16.49 9.17 11.95
N VAL A 267 15.28 8.85 11.48
CA VAL A 267 14.57 9.71 10.50
C VAL A 267 14.02 10.98 11.14
N ARG A 268 13.49 10.90 12.36
CA ARG A 268 12.93 12.02 13.12
C ARG A 268 13.94 13.14 13.35
N ASN A 269 15.19 12.78 13.65
CA ASN A 269 16.24 13.74 13.95
C ASN A 269 17.06 14.18 12.73
N SER A 270 16.75 13.65 11.53
CA SER A 270 17.50 13.96 10.31
C SER A 270 16.64 14.53 9.18
N THR A 271 15.67 13.77 8.67
CA THR A 271 14.96 14.08 7.41
C THR A 271 13.46 14.24 7.57
N ARG A 272 12.87 13.71 8.64
CA ARG A 272 11.41 13.50 8.82
C ARG A 272 10.76 12.69 7.71
N ALA A 273 11.54 11.91 6.96
CA ALA A 273 10.97 10.99 5.99
C ALA A 273 9.98 10.05 6.72
N PRO A 274 8.77 9.83 6.19
CA PRO A 274 7.82 8.90 6.79
C PRO A 274 8.42 7.51 6.90
N LEU A 275 8.21 6.83 8.03
CA LEU A 275 8.71 5.48 8.26
C LEU A 275 7.55 4.48 8.26
N THR A 276 7.62 3.45 7.42
CA THR A 276 6.67 2.33 7.47
C THR A 276 7.30 1.17 8.24
N LEU A 277 6.67 0.74 9.33
CA LEU A 277 6.99 -0.50 10.01
C LEU A 277 6.06 -1.60 9.46
N SER A 278 6.59 -2.43 8.56
CA SER A 278 5.86 -3.57 8.00
C SER A 278 5.90 -4.74 8.98
N VAL A 279 4.76 -5.00 9.62
CA VAL A 279 4.60 -6.00 10.68
C VAL A 279 3.89 -7.23 10.12
N ASN A 280 4.44 -8.40 10.42
CA ASN A 280 3.78 -9.68 10.14
C ASN A 280 3.53 -10.40 11.46
N SER A 281 2.32 -10.89 11.69
CA SER A 281 1.91 -11.56 12.93
C SER A 281 2.80 -12.75 13.30
N TYR A 282 3.31 -13.48 12.29
CA TYR A 282 4.19 -14.62 12.52
C TYR A 282 5.49 -14.21 13.22
N TRP A 283 5.92 -12.95 13.13
CA TRP A 283 7.10 -12.47 13.84
C TRP A 283 7.00 -12.74 15.35
N PHE A 284 5.80 -12.57 15.92
CA PHE A 284 5.55 -12.81 17.35
C PHE A 284 5.64 -14.28 17.76
N ASN A 285 5.47 -15.19 16.80
CA ASN A 285 5.57 -16.62 17.05
C ASN A 285 7.02 -17.12 16.99
N PHE A 286 7.89 -16.45 16.23
CA PHE A 286 9.25 -16.92 15.96
C PHE A 286 10.36 -16.06 16.60
N THR A 287 10.05 -14.85 17.05
CA THR A 287 10.99 -13.98 17.75
C THR A 287 10.49 -13.76 19.17
N GLU A 288 11.19 -14.35 20.14
CA GLU A 288 10.90 -14.14 21.56
C GLU A 288 10.93 -12.64 21.90
N ASN A 289 10.05 -12.21 22.82
CA ASN A 289 9.89 -10.82 23.25
C ASN A 289 9.44 -9.80 22.18
N SER A 290 9.28 -10.18 20.91
CA SER A 290 8.96 -9.23 19.83
C SER A 290 7.65 -8.46 20.03
N LEU A 291 6.56 -9.12 20.43
CA LEU A 291 5.29 -8.44 20.71
C LEU A 291 5.43 -7.43 21.86
N ALA A 292 6.08 -7.84 22.96
CA ALA A 292 6.31 -6.99 24.11
C ALA A 292 7.27 -5.83 23.77
N GLY A 293 8.30 -6.07 22.96
CA GLY A 293 9.24 -5.05 22.50
C GLY A 293 8.59 -4.01 21.57
N LEU A 294 7.77 -4.46 20.61
CA LEU A 294 6.96 -3.57 19.77
C LEU A 294 6.00 -2.76 20.63
N THR A 295 5.25 -3.41 21.53
CA THR A 295 4.34 -2.75 22.46
C THR A 295 5.06 -1.66 23.26
N LYS A 296 6.22 -1.97 23.84
CA LYS A 296 7.00 -1.02 24.62
C LYS A 296 7.49 0.17 23.79
N CYS A 297 7.92 -0.04 22.55
CA CYS A 297 8.30 1.09 21.70
C CYS A 297 7.07 1.95 21.36
N LEU A 298 5.93 1.34 20.98
CA LEU A 298 4.70 2.09 20.72
C LEU A 298 4.23 2.88 21.95
N ASP A 299 4.30 2.31 23.17
CA ASP A 299 4.00 3.01 24.42
C ASP A 299 4.91 4.24 24.61
N THR A 300 6.19 4.10 24.27
CA THR A 300 7.17 5.21 24.31
C THR A 300 6.81 6.30 23.31
N LEU A 301 6.35 5.95 22.11
CA LEU A 301 5.92 6.92 21.10
C LEU A 301 4.68 7.70 21.52
N GLN A 302 3.79 7.12 22.33
CA GLN A 302 2.61 7.83 22.84
C GLN A 302 2.95 9.00 23.77
N GLU A 303 4.14 9.00 24.36
CA GLU A 303 4.63 10.12 25.18
C GLU A 303 5.23 11.25 24.32
N SER A 304 5.45 10.98 23.03
CA SER A 304 5.97 11.96 22.07
C SER A 304 4.92 13.01 21.71
N LYS A 305 5.37 14.23 21.41
CA LYS A 305 4.48 15.34 21.00
C LYS A 305 4.51 15.61 19.50
N ASP A 306 5.46 15.01 18.80
CA ASP A 306 5.76 15.27 17.39
C ASP A 306 5.85 13.98 16.56
N VAL A 307 5.53 12.81 17.13
CA VAL A 307 5.44 11.54 16.40
C VAL A 307 3.98 11.14 16.30
N PHE A 308 3.53 10.86 15.08
CA PHE A 308 2.15 10.46 14.80
C PHE A 308 2.13 9.11 14.11
N LEU A 309 1.34 8.19 14.64
CA LEU A 309 1.01 6.91 14.03
C LEU A 309 -0.20 7.11 13.13
N VAL A 310 0.00 7.03 11.82
CA VAL A 310 -0.98 7.42 10.79
C VAL A 310 -1.07 6.38 9.68
N THR A 311 -2.18 6.43 8.92
CA THR A 311 -2.34 5.63 7.70
C THR A 311 -1.38 6.10 6.60
N GLN A 312 -1.10 5.24 5.62
CA GLN A 312 -0.31 5.60 4.45
C GLN A 312 -1.02 6.65 3.58
N LYS A 313 -2.35 6.60 3.49
CA LYS A 313 -3.15 7.68 2.91
C LYS A 313 -2.85 9.04 3.56
N GLN A 314 -2.88 9.13 4.88
CA GLN A 314 -2.61 10.39 5.59
C GLN A 314 -1.17 10.87 5.40
N VAL A 315 -0.20 9.96 5.23
CA VAL A 315 1.17 10.31 4.85
C VAL A 315 1.18 11.05 3.50
N ILE A 316 0.47 10.52 2.49
CA ILE A 316 0.40 11.14 1.16
C ILE A 316 -0.33 12.49 1.21
N GLU A 317 -1.43 12.57 1.95
CA GLU A 317 -2.19 13.81 2.15
C GLU A 317 -1.33 14.90 2.80
N TRP A 318 -0.59 14.56 3.86
CA TRP A 318 0.32 15.50 4.50
C TRP A 318 1.49 15.89 3.58
N VAL A 319 2.03 14.96 2.79
CA VAL A 319 3.10 15.30 1.83
C VAL A 319 2.60 16.23 0.72
N SER A 320 1.32 16.12 0.35
CA SER A 320 0.68 16.98 -0.64
C SER A 320 0.35 18.37 -0.10
N ASN A 321 0.13 18.50 1.21
CA ASN A 321 -0.13 19.77 1.87
C ASN A 321 0.49 19.79 3.28
N PRO A 322 1.81 20.01 3.39
CA PRO A 322 2.52 19.87 4.66
C PRO A 322 2.19 21.00 5.61
N VAL A 323 1.76 20.62 6.80
CA VAL A 323 1.47 21.54 7.91
C VAL A 323 2.38 21.24 9.10
N LYS A 324 2.61 22.26 9.93
CA LYS A 324 3.36 22.14 11.18
C LYS A 324 2.59 21.30 12.20
N ILE A 325 3.28 20.82 13.23
CA ILE A 325 2.69 19.98 14.29
C ILE A 325 1.44 20.62 14.92
N GLU A 326 1.45 21.94 15.13
CA GLU A 326 0.33 22.67 15.74
C GLU A 326 -0.97 22.63 14.93
N ASP A 327 -0.84 22.54 13.60
CA ASP A 327 -1.93 22.54 12.63
C ASP A 327 -2.27 21.13 12.13
N PHE A 328 -1.39 20.15 12.37
CA PHE A 328 -1.62 18.77 11.95
C PHE A 328 -2.76 18.14 12.77
N LYS A 329 -3.69 17.49 12.05
CA LYS A 329 -4.83 16.77 12.61
C LYS A 329 -4.91 15.41 11.96
N THR A 330 -4.96 14.38 12.78
CA THR A 330 -5.23 13.03 12.32
C THR A 330 -6.73 12.80 12.19
N ASP A 331 -7.12 11.95 11.26
CA ASP A 331 -8.50 11.57 10.97
C ASP A 331 -9.18 11.04 12.24
N ASP A 332 -10.44 11.44 12.42
CA ASP A 332 -11.32 10.82 13.40
C ASP A 332 -12.11 9.69 12.72
N ALA A 333 -12.21 8.53 13.38
CA ALA A 333 -12.94 7.37 12.87
C ALA A 333 -14.46 7.64 12.75
N GLU A 334 -14.97 8.71 13.37
CA GLU A 334 -16.39 9.06 13.38
C GLU A 334 -17.00 9.30 11.98
N ASP A 335 -16.19 9.64 10.97
CA ASP A 335 -16.68 9.93 9.61
C ASP A 335 -16.85 8.69 8.70
N GLN A 336 -16.43 7.49 9.13
CA GLN A 336 -16.42 6.29 8.31
C GLN A 336 -17.13 5.12 8.99
N GLN A 337 -18.40 4.90 8.64
CA GLN A 337 -19.17 3.76 9.14
C GLN A 337 -19.94 3.05 8.02
N THR A 338 -19.69 1.75 7.88
CA THR A 338 -20.52 0.85 7.09
C THR A 338 -21.02 -0.32 7.92
N ASN A 339 -22.18 -0.86 7.55
CA ASN A 339 -22.78 -1.98 8.26
C ASN A 339 -22.29 -3.32 7.73
N CYS A 340 -22.22 -4.33 8.60
CA CYS A 340 -21.92 -5.70 8.21
C CYS A 340 -22.95 -6.69 8.78
N ASN A 341 -23.82 -7.20 7.91
CA ASN A 341 -24.64 -8.36 8.24
C ASN A 341 -23.84 -9.61 7.87
N GLN A 342 -23.39 -10.36 8.88
CA GLN A 342 -22.48 -11.48 8.67
C GLN A 342 -23.13 -12.64 7.90
N TYR A 343 -22.46 -13.10 6.85
CA TYR A 343 -22.71 -14.34 6.13
C TYR A 343 -21.53 -15.29 6.31
N ASN A 344 -21.82 -16.58 6.52
CA ASN A 344 -20.83 -17.65 6.56
C ASN A 344 -21.03 -18.54 5.33
N CYS A 345 -20.07 -18.51 4.40
CA CYS A 345 -20.20 -19.11 3.08
C CYS A 345 -19.26 -20.31 2.95
N LEU A 346 -19.81 -21.47 2.59
CA LEU A 346 -19.03 -22.63 2.15
C LEU A 346 -19.07 -22.69 0.62
N LEU A 347 -17.96 -22.30 -0.01
CA LEU A 347 -17.85 -22.04 -1.44
C LEU A 347 -16.95 -23.06 -2.13
N ASP A 348 -17.17 -23.26 -3.43
CA ASP A 348 -16.32 -24.12 -4.27
C ASP A 348 -15.25 -23.29 -4.98
N LYS A 349 -13.99 -23.72 -4.89
CA LYS A 349 -12.83 -23.16 -5.60
C LYS A 349 -12.17 -24.29 -6.40
N GLY A 350 -12.67 -24.55 -7.61
CA GLY A 350 -12.11 -25.59 -8.48
C GLY A 350 -12.16 -26.99 -7.88
N GLY A 351 -13.24 -27.33 -7.18
CA GLY A 351 -13.43 -28.63 -6.50
C GLY A 351 -12.97 -28.67 -5.04
N GLU A 352 -12.21 -27.67 -4.58
CA GLU A 352 -11.89 -27.51 -3.16
C GLU A 352 -12.94 -26.67 -2.43
N LYS A 353 -13.25 -27.03 -1.19
CA LYS A 353 -14.13 -26.20 -0.36
C LYS A 353 -13.35 -25.11 0.34
N ARG A 354 -13.90 -23.89 0.33
CA ARG A 354 -13.36 -22.71 1.02
C ARG A 354 -14.44 -22.06 1.87
N TYR A 355 -14.07 -21.70 3.10
CA TYR A 355 -14.93 -20.91 3.97
C TYR A 355 -14.62 -19.43 3.75
N MET A 356 -15.66 -18.61 3.63
CA MET A 356 -15.55 -17.16 3.54
C MET A 356 -16.60 -16.52 4.41
N LYS A 357 -16.17 -15.60 5.28
CA LYS A 357 -17.06 -14.74 6.07
C LYS A 357 -17.16 -13.39 5.36
N ALA A 358 -18.37 -12.87 5.21
CA ALA A 358 -18.62 -11.66 4.44
C ALA A 358 -19.76 -10.82 5.03
N CYS A 359 -19.80 -9.55 4.63
CA CYS A 359 -20.86 -8.57 4.90
C CYS A 359 -21.93 -8.54 3.80
N ALA A 360 -21.81 -9.41 2.80
CA ALA A 360 -22.72 -9.54 1.67
C ALA A 360 -23.17 -11.01 1.48
N PRO A 361 -24.33 -11.25 0.84
CA PRO A 361 -24.83 -12.59 0.57
C PRO A 361 -23.79 -13.48 -0.09
N CYS A 362 -23.81 -14.77 0.25
CA CYS A 362 -22.85 -15.73 -0.28
C CYS A 362 -22.89 -15.80 -1.81
N PRO A 363 -21.74 -15.67 -2.50
CA PRO A 363 -21.68 -15.82 -3.94
C PRO A 363 -21.90 -17.29 -4.34
N ALA A 364 -22.02 -17.54 -5.64
CA ALA A 364 -22.28 -18.89 -6.14
C ALA A 364 -21.05 -19.81 -6.07
N VAL A 365 -19.87 -19.24 -6.28
CA VAL A 365 -18.57 -19.91 -6.18
C VAL A 365 -17.58 -19.02 -5.42
N TYR A 366 -16.43 -19.57 -5.06
CA TYR A 366 -15.39 -18.79 -4.38
C TYR A 366 -14.86 -17.71 -5.34
N PRO A 367 -14.92 -16.41 -4.98
CA PRO A 367 -14.34 -15.34 -5.78
C PRO A 367 -12.86 -15.61 -6.09
N TRP A 368 -12.43 -15.31 -7.31
CA TRP A 368 -11.03 -15.54 -7.71
C TRP A 368 -10.64 -14.67 -8.91
N LEU A 369 -9.43 -14.89 -9.43
CA LEU A 369 -8.94 -14.26 -10.65
C LEU A 369 -9.93 -14.42 -11.81
N GLY A 370 -10.28 -13.30 -12.45
CA GLY A 370 -11.26 -13.24 -13.54
C GLY A 370 -12.72 -13.45 -13.13
N ASN A 371 -13.02 -13.75 -11.86
CA ASN A 371 -14.38 -13.85 -11.32
C ASN A 371 -14.46 -13.29 -9.88
N PRO A 372 -14.20 -11.98 -9.69
CA PRO A 372 -14.19 -11.35 -8.36
C PRO A 372 -15.57 -11.30 -7.71
N ASN A 373 -16.64 -11.46 -8.50
CA ASN A 373 -18.01 -11.51 -7.96
C ASN A 373 -18.41 -12.88 -7.40
N GLY A 374 -17.67 -13.94 -7.77
CA GLY A 374 -18.04 -15.32 -7.47
C GLY A 374 -19.32 -15.76 -8.18
N ASP A 375 -19.54 -15.27 -9.41
CA ASP A 375 -20.71 -15.60 -10.21
C ASP A 375 -20.61 -17.03 -10.78
N LYS A 376 -21.75 -17.62 -11.15
CA LYS A 376 -21.75 -18.93 -11.81
C LYS A 376 -21.06 -18.82 -13.18
N PRO A 377 -20.18 -19.79 -13.53
CA PRO A 377 -19.61 -19.89 -14.86
C PRO A 377 -20.65 -20.02 -15.98
#